data_AF-A0A2E8HHJ4-F1
#
_entry.id   AF-A0A2E8HHJ4-F1
#
_cell.length_a   1.000
_cell.length_b   1.000
_cell.length_c   1.000
_cell.angle_alpha   90.00
_cell.angle_beta   90.00
_cell.angle_gamma   90.00
#
_symmetry.space_group_name_H-M   'P 1'
#
loop_
_entity.id
_entity.type
_entity.pdbx_description
1 polymer ?
#
loop_
_entity_poly.entity_id
_entity_poly.type
_entity_poly.pdbx_seq_one_letter_code
_entity_poly.pdbx_strand_id
1 'polypeptide(L)' 'MYGLAGYVRNLPDGEVEVRAAGPRGSLDELVCDLRQGPRMSSVVDCIVEWAGDDPASFTDFSIRP' A
#
# COMPACT_ATOMS: atom_id res chain seq x y z
N MET A 1 4.46 -3.00 -12.98
CA MET A 1 4.27 -4.05 -11.96
C MET A 1 5.37 -3.88 -10.95
N TYR A 2 5.03 -3.49 -9.71
CA TYR A 2 6.01 -2.96 -8.73
C TYR A 2 6.86 -4.03 -8.04
N GLY A 3 6.50 -5.32 -8.15
CA GLY A 3 7.24 -6.41 -7.51
C GLY A 3 7.19 -6.38 -5.98
N LEU A 4 6.10 -5.83 -5.42
CA LEU A 4 5.89 -5.69 -3.99
C LEU A 4 5.08 -6.88 -3.45
N ALA A 5 5.30 -7.22 -2.19
CA ALA A 5 4.48 -8.16 -1.43
C ALA A 5 3.80 -7.43 -0.26
N GLY A 6 2.62 -7.88 0.16
CA GLY A 6 1.84 -7.18 1.18
C GLY A 6 0.36 -7.46 1.16
N TYR A 7 -0.42 -6.50 1.66
CA TYR A 7 -1.87 -6.52 1.53
C TYR A 7 -2.46 -5.11 1.48
N VAL A 8 -3.69 -5.04 0.98
CA VAL A 8 -4.57 -3.89 1.12
C VAL A 8 -5.89 -4.33 1.76
N ARG A 9 -6.46 -3.50 2.65
CA ARG A 9 -7.81 -3.73 3.21
C ARG A 9 -8.55 -2.42 3.41
N ASN A 10 -9.87 -2.49 3.35
CA ASN A 10 -10.74 -1.38 3.69
C ASN A 10 -11.03 -1.43 5.20
N LEU A 11 -10.95 -0.28 5.85
CA LEU A 11 -11.34 -0.12 7.25
C LEU A 11 -12.81 0.30 7.36
N PRO A 12 -13.49 0.01 8.49
CA PRO A 12 -14.92 0.26 8.65
C PRO A 12 -15.32 1.75 8.59
N ASP A 13 -14.38 2.65 8.82
CA ASP A 13 -14.53 4.11 8.75
C ASP A 13 -14.37 4.67 7.32
N GLY A 14 -14.04 3.82 6.35
CA GLY A 14 -13.81 4.19 4.97
C GLY A 14 -12.35 4.47 4.63
N GLU A 15 -11.43 4.32 5.58
CA GLU A 15 -9.99 4.37 5.33
C GLU A 15 -9.51 3.11 4.59
N VAL A 16 -8.35 3.20 3.94
CA VAL A 16 -7.70 2.07 3.28
C VAL A 16 -6.32 1.89 3.89
N GLU A 17 -6.08 0.71 4.46
CA GLU A 17 -4.77 0.35 4.99
C GLU A 17 -4.01 -0.47 3.95
N VAL A 18 -2.79 -0.04 3.66
CA VAL A 18 -1.85 -0.75 2.78
C VAL A 18 -0.60 -1.09 3.58
N ARG A 19 -0.24 -2.37 3.62
CA ARG A 19 1.10 -2.82 4.01
C ARG A 19 1.81 -3.35 2.77
N ALA A 20 2.98 -2.81 2.47
CA ALA A 20 3.77 -3.22 1.33
C ALA A 20 5.26 -3.32 1.72
N ALA A 21 5.91 -4.36 1.24
CA ALA A 21 7.34 -4.60 1.40
C ALA A 21 8.00 -4.85 0.04
N GLY A 22 9.20 -4.32 -0.14
CA GLY A 22 9.97 -4.47 -1.37
C GLY A 22 11.02 -3.36 -1.55
N PRO A 23 11.59 -3.23 -2.76
CA PRO A 23 12.58 -2.20 -3.05
C PRO A 23 12.03 -0.79 -2.81
N ARG A 24 12.86 0.10 -2.28
CA ARG A 24 12.46 1.48 -1.94
C ARG A 24 11.83 2.23 -3.13
N GLY A 25 12.40 2.13 -4.32
CA GLY A 25 11.87 2.80 -5.52
C GLY A 25 10.45 2.34 -5.89
N SER A 26 10.19 1.03 -5.80
CA SER A 26 8.86 0.47 -6.03
C SER A 26 7.83 0.95 -5.00
N LEU A 27 8.26 1.08 -3.73
CA LEU A 27 7.41 1.61 -2.67
C LEU A 27 7.11 3.11 -2.86
N ASP A 28 8.09 3.88 -3.32
CA ASP A 28 7.90 5.30 -3.64
C ASP A 28 6.93 5.51 -4.81
N GLU A 29 7.00 4.66 -5.85
CA GLU A 29 6.03 4.66 -6.96
C GLU A 29 4.62 4.30 -6.48
N LEU A 30 4.48 3.27 -5.64
CA LEU A 30 3.20 2.90 -5.03
C LEU A 30 2.60 4.06 -4.23
N VAL A 31 3.41 4.76 -3.41
CA VAL A 31 2.94 5.92 -2.63
C VAL A 31 2.46 7.05 -3.55
N CYS A 32 3.12 7.28 -4.68
CA CYS A 32 2.68 8.27 -5.66
C CYS A 32 1.30 7.92 -6.24
N ASP A 33 1.12 6.65 -6.62
CA ASP A 33 -0.16 6.14 -7.12
C ASP A 33 -1.27 6.21 -6.06
N LEU A 34 -0.97 5.87 -4.81
CA LEU A 34 -1.93 5.93 -3.70
C LEU A 34 -2.38 7.36 -3.40
N ARG A 35 -1.51 8.35 -3.55
CA ARG A 35 -1.88 9.77 -3.38
C ARG A 35 -2.80 10.27 -4.49
N GLN A 36 -2.67 9.73 -5.70
CA GLN A 36 -3.58 10.05 -6.81
C GLN A 36 -4.91 9.30 -6.66
N GLY A 37 -4.84 8.03 -6.27
CA GLY A 37 -5.97 7.12 -6.24
C GLY A 37 -6.49 6.73 -7.64
N PRO A 38 -7.35 5.70 -7.72
CA PRO A 38 -8.05 5.36 -8.96
C PRO A 38 -8.98 6.49 -9.44
N ARG A 39 -9.31 6.50 -10.73
CA ARG A 39 -10.07 7.57 -11.41
C ARG A 39 -11.40 7.97 -10.75
N MET A 40 -12.04 7.07 -10.01
CA MET A 40 -13.32 7.29 -9.35
C MET A 40 -13.20 7.46 -7.82
N SER A 41 -11.99 7.68 -7.32
CA SER A 41 -11.73 7.94 -5.90
C SER A 41 -11.21 9.36 -5.68
N SER A 42 -11.42 9.88 -4.48
CA SER A 42 -10.83 11.13 -4.01
C SER A 42 -10.07 10.84 -2.73
N VAL A 43 -8.74 10.83 -2.83
CA VAL A 43 -7.85 10.62 -1.68
C VAL A 43 -7.68 11.95 -0.96
N VAL A 44 -8.17 12.04 0.27
CA VAL A 44 -8.11 13.26 1.08
C VAL A 44 -6.76 13.39 1.77
N ASP A 45 -6.24 12.28 2.26
CA ASP A 45 -4.93 12.20 2.91
C ASP A 45 -4.28 10.83 2.67
N CYS A 46 -2.96 10.78 2.69
CA CYS A 46 -2.17 9.56 2.52
C CYS A 46 -0.98 9.59 3.48
N ILE A 47 -1.15 8.93 4.62
CA ILE A 47 -0.15 8.82 5.68
C ILE A 47 0.74 7.61 5.36
N VAL A 48 2.06 7.83 5.38
CA VAL A 48 3.05 6.80 5.07
C VAL A 48 4.00 6.64 6.24
N GLU A 49 4.03 5.43 6.79
CA GLU A 49 4.95 5.04 7.85
C GLU A 49 5.93 3.98 7.33
N TRP A 50 7.22 4.23 7.52
CA TRP A 50 8.27 3.30 7.10
C TRP A 50 8.67 2.41 8.27
N ALA A 51 8.26 1.15 8.22
CA ALA A 51 8.65 0.12 9.17
C ALA A 51 9.80 -0.72 8.63
N GLY A 52 10.73 -1.11 9.50
CA GLY A 52 11.77 -2.09 9.21
C GLY A 52 11.27 -3.52 9.38
N ASP A 53 10.09 -3.83 8.82
CA ASP A 53 9.55 -5.20 8.84
C ASP A 53 10.41 -6.12 7.95
N ASP A 54 10.48 -7.40 8.32
CA ASP A 54 11.17 -8.39 7.49
C ASP A 54 10.43 -8.53 6.15
N PRO A 55 11.05 -8.24 4.99
CA PRO A 55 10.41 -8.37 3.68
C PRO A 55 9.92 -9.80 3.40
N ALA A 56 10.43 -10.82 4.09
CA ALA A 56 9.96 -12.20 4.01
C ALA A 56 8.58 -12.42 4.67
N SER A 57 8.04 -11.42 5.39
CA SER A 57 6.73 -11.52 6.06
C SER A 57 5.55 -11.63 5.09
N PHE A 58 5.77 -11.29 3.81
CA PHE A 58 4.76 -11.36 2.77
C PHE A 58 5.31 -12.10 1.55
N THR A 59 4.58 -13.10 1.07
CA THR A 59 4.95 -13.90 -0.11
C THR A 59 4.18 -13.49 -1.37
N ASP A 60 3.12 -12.70 -1.22
CA ASP A 60 2.24 -12.23 -2.29
C ASP A 60 1.63 -10.87 -1.91
N PHE A 61 0.91 -10.23 -2.83
CA PHE A 61 0.13 -9.03 -2.58
C PHE A 61 -1.38 -9.33 -2.66
N SER A 62 -2.09 -9.25 -1.53
CA SER A 62 -3.49 -9.71 -1.44
C SER A 62 -4.47 -8.63 -0.97
N ILE A 63 -5.73 -8.74 -1.39
CA ILE A 63 -6.83 -7.95 -0.82
C ILE A 63 -7.38 -8.70 0.39
N ARG A 64 -7.42 -8.04 1.55
CA ARG A 64 -7.97 -8.58 2.80
C ARG A 64 -9.31 -7.92 3.13
N PRO A 65 -10.23 -8.65 3.77
CA PRO A 65 -11.49 -8.10 4.24
C PRO A 65 -11.29 -7.10 5.38
#